data_AF-A0A3M1I8S6-F1
#
_entry.id   AF-A0A3M1I8S6-F1
#
_cell.length_a   1.000
_cell.length_b   1.000
_cell.length_c   1.000
_cell.angle_alpha   90.00
_cell.angle_beta   90.00
_cell.angle_gamma   90.00
#
_symmetry.space_group_name_H-M   'P 1'
#
loop_
_entity.id
_entity.type
_entity.pdbx_description
1 polymer ?
#
loop_
_entity_poly.entity_id
_entity_poly.type
_entity_poly.pdbx_seq_one_letter_code
_entity_poly.pdbx_strand_id
1 'polypeptide(L)'
;MSTAPALAIASRLGLHDLAGRKLDNLYRASGINELVSADREFWENEPSMAVNPLYPSIVVVFNHYYNETTGGPCRAHVSWDGGETFNWNDWIELPLPSGTGDCSDPVVRFSPDGMYTYYFYMDVYQVGNSEVSDIIMQRAEGTDPTTLVGLPVKVFDANGTNFYDKEWGDVHPHDYYNSGGNAGVVYATATLFDAGGGCSIVFNASYDYGVSWQYDTANPLVLDTDADCNPVLQGSRPIGGNNNFMMACWYDSHSDGYLGGKFNITCRAHDNLGSPSLGTWSDYFYPFLKQKYEVSEWLGPYDKYHRWRATMFPVLAVDEEGMVYVATVADDSSSTNTEAGNIYVGWAWLDYTVSSLSSWTKQAVDTSGGAQGFPTMVAHYSGTAKAYKLLIAYNSYMGNNKYYKIVYRVGTRKKAKKTMSFSTSSVVLSDRRSQSDYYFIGDYIDSATDGRNYHVVWTDRSDAYNKYDADDDVLHAVIPMP
;
A
#
# COMPACT_ATOMS: atom_id res chain seq x y z
N MET A 1 8.90 -20.82 24.82
CA MET A 1 7.71 -20.60 25.66
C MET A 1 7.13 -19.27 25.22
N SER A 2 5.96 -19.31 24.59
CA SER A 2 5.24 -18.11 24.13
C SER A 2 5.06 -17.13 25.29
N THR A 3 5.30 -15.84 25.08
CA THR A 3 5.12 -14.73 26.05
C THR A 3 3.70 -14.16 26.02
N ALA A 4 2.89 -14.51 25.03
CA ALA A 4 1.45 -14.19 24.98
C ALA A 4 0.65 -14.65 26.23
N PRO A 5 0.91 -15.82 26.84
CA PRO A 5 0.25 -16.24 28.09
C PRO A 5 0.66 -15.38 29.29
N ALA A 6 1.89 -14.86 29.34
CA ALA A 6 2.41 -14.15 30.51
C ALA A 6 1.76 -12.77 30.68
N LEU A 7 1.56 -12.03 29.58
CA LEU A 7 0.86 -10.74 29.57
C LEU A 7 -0.64 -10.90 29.83
N ALA A 8 -1.25 -11.98 29.33
CA ALA A 8 -2.64 -12.34 29.63
C ALA A 8 -2.89 -12.72 31.09
N ILE A 9 -1.95 -13.46 31.68
CA ILE A 9 -1.98 -13.78 33.11
C ILE A 9 -1.77 -12.50 33.94
N ALA A 10 -0.83 -11.63 33.58
CA ALA A 10 -0.58 -10.38 34.31
C ALA A 10 -1.80 -9.44 34.38
N SER A 11 -2.51 -9.25 33.26
CA SER A 11 -3.77 -8.46 33.23
C SER A 11 -4.90 -9.13 34.03
N ARG A 12 -5.08 -10.46 33.91
CA ARG A 12 -6.07 -11.21 34.72
C ARG A 12 -5.73 -11.21 36.22
N LEU A 13 -4.48 -10.98 36.58
CA LEU A 13 -4.02 -10.80 37.96
C LEU A 13 -4.13 -9.35 38.45
N GLY A 14 -4.66 -8.42 37.65
CA GLY A 14 -4.85 -7.02 38.03
C GLY A 14 -3.55 -6.21 38.08
N LEU A 15 -2.50 -6.65 37.38
CA LEU A 15 -1.28 -5.85 37.23
C LEU A 15 -1.56 -4.71 36.25
N HIS A 16 -1.36 -3.49 36.72
CA HIS A 16 -1.50 -2.26 35.93
C HIS A 16 -0.21 -1.86 35.23
N ASP A 17 0.93 -2.41 35.67
CA ASP A 17 2.24 -2.18 35.10
C ASP A 17 3.10 -3.45 35.07
N LEU A 18 3.88 -3.67 33.99
CA LEU A 18 4.93 -4.69 33.93
C LEU A 18 6.17 -4.10 33.27
N ALA A 19 7.30 -4.08 33.99
CA ALA A 19 8.56 -3.49 33.52
C ALA A 19 8.43 -2.02 33.03
N GLY A 20 7.58 -1.22 33.70
CA GLY A 20 7.32 0.18 33.31
C GLY A 20 6.35 0.33 32.14
N ARG A 21 5.71 -0.75 31.66
CA ARG A 21 4.59 -0.70 30.71
C ARG A 21 3.26 -0.66 31.45
N LYS A 22 2.40 0.34 31.22
CA LYS A 22 1.00 0.28 31.66
C LYS A 22 0.27 -0.85 30.93
N LEU A 23 -0.01 -1.94 31.64
CA LEU A 23 -0.72 -3.11 31.11
C LEU A 23 -2.17 -2.80 30.77
N ASP A 24 -2.76 -1.80 31.43
CA ASP A 24 -4.09 -1.25 31.13
C ASP A 24 -4.21 -0.74 29.68
N ASN A 25 -3.06 -0.43 29.09
CA ASN A 25 -2.95 0.06 27.73
C ASN A 25 -2.42 -0.99 26.75
N LEU A 26 -1.97 -2.19 27.11
CA LEU A 26 -1.46 -3.16 26.10
C LEU A 26 -2.50 -4.17 25.63
N TYR A 27 -3.58 -4.33 26.39
CA TYR A 27 -4.79 -4.98 25.92
C TYR A 27 -5.59 -4.02 25.04
N ARG A 28 -5.06 -3.72 23.84
CA ARG A 28 -5.66 -2.76 22.87
C ARG A 28 -6.60 -3.40 21.85
N ALA A 29 -6.56 -4.73 21.75
CA ALA A 29 -7.46 -5.50 20.92
C ALA A 29 -8.87 -5.54 21.54
N SER A 30 -9.85 -4.79 20.99
CA SER A 30 -11.20 -5.35 20.99
C SER A 30 -11.20 -6.55 20.04
N GLY A 31 -12.18 -7.45 20.13
CA GLY A 31 -12.25 -8.64 19.27
C GLY A 31 -12.41 -8.38 17.76
N ILE A 32 -12.09 -7.18 17.27
CA ILE A 32 -12.00 -6.79 15.86
C ILE A 32 -10.56 -6.40 15.47
N ASN A 33 -9.74 -5.89 16.40
CA ASN A 33 -8.40 -5.37 16.11
C ASN A 33 -7.33 -6.24 16.78
N GLU A 34 -6.42 -6.82 16.01
CA GLU A 34 -5.35 -7.68 16.50
C GLU A 34 -4.00 -6.98 16.43
N LEU A 35 -3.18 -7.18 17.46
CA LEU A 35 -1.83 -6.62 17.53
C LEU A 35 -0.87 -7.47 16.70
N VAL A 36 -0.26 -6.86 15.69
CA VAL A 36 0.75 -7.52 14.84
C VAL A 36 2.14 -7.32 15.43
N SER A 37 2.52 -6.06 15.69
CA SER A 37 3.81 -5.72 16.29
C SER A 37 3.73 -4.50 17.21
N ALA A 38 4.62 -4.45 18.21
CA ALA A 38 4.73 -3.39 19.22
C ALA A 38 6.11 -3.39 19.93
N ASP A 39 7.14 -2.92 19.25
CA ASP A 39 8.48 -2.70 19.77
C ASP A 39 8.67 -1.24 20.23
N ARG A 40 9.21 -1.05 21.44
CA ARG A 40 9.38 0.28 22.04
C ARG A 40 10.64 1.01 21.62
N GLU A 41 11.62 0.26 21.14
CA GLU A 41 12.94 0.80 20.82
C GLU A 41 13.06 1.16 19.33
N PHE A 42 12.04 0.79 18.55
CA PHE A 42 12.01 0.87 17.11
C PHE A 42 10.66 1.39 16.64
N TRP A 43 10.67 2.02 15.49
CA TRP A 43 9.48 2.54 14.83
C TRP A 43 8.94 1.42 13.93
N GLU A 44 7.66 1.11 14.07
CA GLU A 44 6.99 0.09 13.25
C GLU A 44 5.86 0.71 12.44
N ASN A 45 6.14 1.04 11.18
CA ASN A 45 5.20 1.73 10.33
C ASN A 45 5.17 1.20 8.90
N GLU A 46 4.36 1.84 8.06
CA GLU A 46 4.20 1.49 6.63
C GLU A 46 3.79 0.05 6.36
N PRO A 47 2.78 -0.50 7.08
CA PRO A 47 2.44 -1.89 6.91
C PRO A 47 1.77 -2.16 5.56
N SER A 48 2.21 -3.23 4.91
CA SER A 48 1.51 -3.91 3.82
C SER A 48 1.00 -5.27 4.28
N MET A 49 -0.02 -5.80 3.60
CA MET A 49 -0.50 -7.14 3.88
C MET A 49 -0.91 -7.93 2.66
N ALA A 50 -0.91 -9.25 2.80
CA ALA A 50 -1.43 -10.19 1.83
C ALA A 50 -2.06 -11.41 2.52
N VAL A 51 -3.05 -11.99 1.85
CA VAL A 51 -3.69 -13.25 2.27
C VAL A 51 -3.42 -14.30 1.21
N ASN A 52 -3.05 -15.51 1.62
CA ASN A 52 -2.79 -16.57 0.65
C ASN A 52 -4.11 -16.99 -0.03
N PRO A 53 -4.21 -16.93 -1.38
CA PRO A 53 -5.47 -17.19 -2.08
C PRO A 53 -5.93 -18.65 -2.01
N LEU A 54 -5.02 -19.61 -1.77
CA LEU A 54 -5.35 -21.03 -1.62
C LEU A 54 -5.47 -21.47 -0.17
N TYR A 55 -4.76 -20.78 0.74
CA TYR A 55 -4.77 -21.05 2.17
C TYR A 55 -5.11 -19.79 2.95
N PRO A 56 -6.38 -19.34 2.97
CA PRO A 56 -6.78 -18.09 3.64
C PRO A 56 -6.45 -18.01 5.13
N SER A 57 -6.11 -19.13 5.77
CA SER A 57 -5.58 -19.14 7.13
C SER A 57 -4.20 -18.51 7.24
N ILE A 58 -3.46 -18.37 6.14
CA ILE A 58 -2.14 -17.75 6.10
C ILE A 58 -2.29 -16.29 5.69
N VAL A 59 -2.03 -15.40 6.63
CA VAL A 59 -2.02 -13.94 6.44
C VAL A 59 -0.64 -13.42 6.79
N VAL A 60 -0.08 -12.59 5.91
CA VAL A 60 1.23 -11.98 6.13
C VAL A 60 1.06 -10.48 6.23
N VAL A 61 1.67 -9.90 7.25
CA VAL A 61 1.86 -8.46 7.40
C VAL A 61 3.34 -8.17 7.30
N PHE A 62 3.72 -7.13 6.55
CA PHE A 62 5.10 -6.73 6.32
C PHE A 62 5.22 -5.24 6.61
N ASN A 63 6.13 -4.84 7.49
CA ASN A 63 6.24 -3.46 7.95
C ASN A 63 7.71 -3.02 8.06
N HIS A 64 7.86 -1.70 8.02
CA HIS A 64 9.12 -1.03 8.24
C HIS A 64 9.44 -1.17 9.73
N TYR A 65 10.67 -1.58 10.04
CA TYR A 65 11.17 -1.70 11.40
C TYR A 65 12.52 -0.99 11.46
N TYR A 66 12.55 0.20 12.03
CA TYR A 66 13.76 1.01 12.02
C TYR A 66 14.02 1.76 13.32
N ASN A 67 15.28 2.10 13.52
CA ASN A 67 15.71 3.04 14.54
C ASN A 67 16.50 4.15 13.85
N GLU A 68 16.17 5.41 14.13
CA GLU A 68 16.83 6.58 13.53
C GLU A 68 18.37 6.60 13.66
N THR A 69 18.92 5.89 14.64
CA THR A 69 20.37 5.86 14.90
C THR A 69 21.08 4.73 14.18
N THR A 70 20.46 3.56 14.10
CA THR A 70 21.12 2.33 13.63
C THR A 70 20.54 1.76 12.36
N GLY A 71 19.41 2.30 11.90
CA GLY A 71 18.71 1.72 10.79
C GLY A 71 17.93 0.45 11.14
N GLY A 72 17.54 -0.31 10.12
CA GLY A 72 16.94 -1.63 10.33
C GLY A 72 16.38 -2.32 9.07
N PRO A 73 16.31 -3.66 9.07
CA PRO A 73 15.59 -4.42 8.06
C PRO A 73 14.07 -4.33 8.26
N CYS A 74 13.28 -4.51 7.22
CA CYS A 74 11.85 -4.68 7.38
C CYS A 74 11.53 -6.06 8.00
N ARG A 75 10.38 -6.14 8.66
CA ARG A 75 9.92 -7.35 9.34
C ARG A 75 8.61 -7.84 8.77
N ALA A 76 8.53 -9.16 8.55
CA ALA A 76 7.27 -9.82 8.22
C ALA A 76 6.77 -10.69 9.38
N HIS A 77 5.48 -10.60 9.63
CA HIS A 77 4.73 -11.33 10.64
C HIS A 77 3.69 -12.23 9.95
N VAL A 78 3.54 -13.46 10.44
CA VAL A 78 2.65 -14.46 9.83
C VAL A 78 1.60 -14.87 10.84
N SER A 79 0.35 -14.80 10.43
CA SER A 79 -0.79 -15.43 11.09
C SER A 79 -1.14 -16.72 10.36
N TRP A 80 -1.50 -17.75 11.14
CA TRP A 80 -1.82 -19.10 10.68
C TRP A 80 -3.28 -19.49 10.89
N ASP A 81 -4.09 -18.56 11.39
CA ASP A 81 -5.51 -18.73 11.72
C ASP A 81 -6.40 -17.71 10.99
N GLY A 82 -5.91 -17.12 9.90
CA GLY A 82 -6.67 -16.18 9.07
C GLY A 82 -6.62 -14.75 9.60
N GLY A 83 -5.54 -14.38 10.30
CA GLY A 83 -5.41 -13.08 10.92
C GLY A 83 -6.20 -12.93 12.22
N GLU A 84 -6.64 -14.05 12.83
CA GLU A 84 -7.27 -14.00 14.16
C GLU A 84 -6.23 -13.75 15.25
N THR A 85 -5.00 -14.25 15.07
CA THR A 85 -3.88 -13.95 15.97
C THR A 85 -2.57 -13.76 15.22
N PHE A 86 -1.72 -12.90 15.76
CA PHE A 86 -0.31 -12.76 15.42
C PHE A 86 0.53 -12.95 16.68
N ASN A 87 1.67 -13.63 16.54
CA ASN A 87 2.67 -13.63 17.59
C ASN A 87 3.64 -12.48 17.33
N TRP A 88 3.46 -11.37 18.06
CA TRP A 88 4.29 -10.18 17.89
C TRP A 88 5.79 -10.42 18.13
N ASN A 89 6.18 -11.51 18.81
CA ASN A 89 7.59 -11.91 18.98
C ASN A 89 8.14 -12.83 17.88
N ASP A 90 7.33 -13.14 16.88
CA ASP A 90 7.67 -14.04 15.78
C ASP A 90 7.63 -13.24 14.49
N TRP A 91 8.81 -13.06 13.92
CA TRP A 91 9.02 -12.28 12.72
C TRP A 91 10.20 -12.86 11.94
N ILE A 92 10.23 -12.54 10.66
CA ILE A 92 11.41 -12.71 9.83
C ILE A 92 11.95 -11.34 9.44
N GLU A 93 13.28 -11.22 9.44
CA GLU A 93 13.98 -10.04 8.93
C GLU A 93 14.36 -10.29 7.48
N LEU A 94 14.03 -9.33 6.63
CA LEU A 94 14.33 -9.43 5.20
C LEU A 94 15.77 -8.99 4.94
N PRO A 95 16.53 -9.71 4.10
CA PRO A 95 17.94 -9.43 3.89
C PRO A 95 18.13 -8.12 3.12
N LEU A 96 19.06 -7.27 3.58
CA LEU A 96 19.49 -6.08 2.85
C LEU A 96 20.77 -6.40 2.07
N PRO A 97 20.73 -6.49 0.73
CA PRO A 97 21.91 -6.82 -0.09
C PRO A 97 23.13 -5.92 0.14
N SER A 98 22.92 -4.65 0.50
CA SER A 98 23.98 -3.70 0.85
C SER A 98 24.75 -4.11 2.11
N GLY A 99 24.11 -4.84 3.03
CA GLY A 99 24.64 -5.25 4.33
C GLY A 99 24.79 -4.13 5.36
N THR A 100 24.50 -2.88 4.99
CA THR A 100 24.60 -1.70 5.85
C THR A 100 23.46 -0.71 5.67
N GLY A 101 22.50 -1.04 4.81
CA GLY A 101 21.39 -0.15 4.49
C GLY A 101 20.24 -0.24 5.49
N ASP A 102 19.18 0.45 5.10
CA ASP A 102 17.90 0.57 5.79
C ASP A 102 16.79 0.14 4.88
N CYS A 103 15.82 -0.54 5.45
CA CYS A 103 14.62 -0.92 4.71
C CYS A 103 13.62 0.25 4.67
N SER A 104 12.83 0.37 3.61
CA SER A 104 11.67 1.29 3.56
C SER A 104 10.60 0.74 2.61
N ASP A 105 9.40 1.32 2.68
CA ASP A 105 8.29 1.11 1.72
C ASP A 105 7.89 -0.37 1.49
N PRO A 106 7.74 -1.19 2.55
CA PRO A 106 7.50 -2.62 2.40
C PRO A 106 6.15 -2.93 1.74
N VAL A 107 6.17 -3.80 0.73
CA VAL A 107 4.96 -4.34 0.06
C VAL A 107 5.00 -5.86 0.03
N VAL A 108 3.92 -6.52 0.45
CA VAL A 108 3.82 -7.99 0.41
C VAL A 108 2.66 -8.46 -0.47
N ARG A 109 2.89 -9.49 -1.28
CA ARG A 109 1.88 -10.12 -2.15
C ARG A 109 2.03 -11.63 -2.16
N PHE A 110 0.94 -12.37 -2.36
CA PHE A 110 1.00 -13.78 -2.70
C PHE A 110 0.90 -13.96 -4.20
N SER A 111 1.58 -14.98 -4.74
CA SER A 111 1.27 -15.46 -6.08
C SER A 111 -0.20 -15.92 -6.15
N PRO A 112 -0.86 -15.81 -7.30
CA PRO A 112 -2.28 -16.18 -7.44
C PRO A 112 -2.56 -17.66 -7.17
N ASP A 113 -1.56 -18.51 -7.37
CA ASP A 113 -1.59 -19.94 -7.05
C ASP A 113 -1.14 -20.24 -5.62
N GLY A 114 -0.89 -19.22 -4.81
CA GLY A 114 -0.50 -19.34 -3.40
C GLY A 114 0.83 -20.05 -3.16
N MET A 115 1.64 -20.30 -4.20
CA MET A 115 2.92 -21.01 -4.07
C MET A 115 4.03 -20.17 -3.46
N TYR A 116 4.02 -18.85 -3.66
CA TYR A 116 5.05 -17.95 -3.17
C TYR A 116 4.46 -16.72 -2.51
N THR A 117 5.17 -16.21 -1.51
CA THR A 117 5.03 -14.86 -0.98
C THR A 117 6.15 -14.00 -1.55
N TYR A 118 5.81 -12.80 -2.02
CA TYR A 118 6.73 -11.79 -2.53
C TYR A 118 6.81 -10.63 -1.54
N TYR A 119 8.01 -10.26 -1.15
CA TYR A 119 8.32 -9.09 -0.33
C TYR A 119 9.11 -8.10 -1.18
N PHE A 120 8.55 -6.92 -1.41
CA PHE A 120 9.18 -5.79 -2.08
C PHE A 120 9.54 -4.74 -1.04
N TYR A 121 10.74 -4.18 -1.12
CA TYR A 121 11.21 -3.16 -0.19
C TYR A 121 12.40 -2.40 -0.77
N MET A 122 12.66 -1.21 -0.24
CA MET A 122 13.87 -0.45 -0.49
C MET A 122 15.04 -1.00 0.32
N ASP A 123 16.24 -1.03 -0.25
CA ASP A 123 17.50 -1.09 0.49
C ASP A 123 18.20 0.25 0.30
N VAL A 124 18.08 1.12 1.30
CA VAL A 124 18.60 2.49 1.32
C VAL A 124 19.98 2.51 1.96
N TYR A 125 21.01 2.98 1.27
CA TYR A 125 22.37 2.97 1.79
C TYR A 125 23.23 4.10 1.23
N GLN A 126 24.42 4.27 1.79
CA GLN A 126 25.35 5.33 1.40
C GLN A 126 26.38 4.83 0.39
N VAL A 127 26.55 5.55 -0.72
CA VAL A 127 27.67 5.41 -1.65
C VAL A 127 28.46 6.72 -1.64
N GLY A 128 29.57 6.73 -0.90
CA GLY A 128 30.33 7.96 -0.66
C GLY A 128 29.54 8.93 0.22
N ASN A 129 29.11 10.06 -0.35
CA ASN A 129 28.29 11.08 0.32
C ASN A 129 26.85 11.14 -0.24
N SER A 130 26.49 10.18 -1.08
CA SER A 130 25.18 10.12 -1.71
C SER A 130 24.39 8.98 -1.10
N GLU A 131 23.17 9.29 -0.68
CA GLU A 131 22.17 8.29 -0.37
C GLU A 131 21.62 7.72 -1.68
N VAL A 132 21.55 6.40 -1.75
CA VAL A 132 21.02 5.65 -2.89
C VAL A 132 20.09 4.59 -2.36
N SER A 133 19.25 4.05 -3.23
CA SER A 133 18.36 2.95 -2.86
C SER A 133 18.21 1.96 -4.00
N ASP A 134 18.28 0.68 -3.70
CA ASP A 134 17.85 -0.39 -4.60
C ASP A 134 16.40 -0.77 -4.27
N ILE A 135 15.63 -1.23 -5.26
CA ILE A 135 14.35 -1.91 -4.99
C ILE A 135 14.60 -3.40 -5.03
N ILE A 136 14.31 -4.08 -3.92
CA ILE A 136 14.56 -5.49 -3.72
C ILE A 136 13.25 -6.26 -3.78
N MET A 137 13.31 -7.47 -4.33
CA MET A 137 12.29 -8.48 -4.13
C MET A 137 12.92 -9.72 -3.49
N GLN A 138 12.35 -10.16 -2.38
CA GLN A 138 12.64 -11.44 -1.73
C GLN A 138 11.40 -12.34 -1.81
N ARG A 139 11.63 -13.66 -1.87
CA ARG A 139 10.55 -14.66 -1.90
C ARG A 139 10.57 -15.55 -0.68
N ALA A 140 9.41 -16.06 -0.31
CA ALA A 140 9.24 -17.15 0.63
C ALA A 140 8.26 -18.20 0.08
N GLU A 141 8.25 -19.39 0.66
CA GLU A 141 7.24 -20.41 0.35
C GLU A 141 5.85 -19.90 0.74
N GLY A 142 4.86 -20.03 -0.14
CA GLY A 142 3.52 -19.50 0.15
C GLY A 142 2.78 -20.26 1.25
N THR A 143 3.11 -21.54 1.45
CA THR A 143 2.63 -22.36 2.58
C THR A 143 3.46 -22.18 3.85
N ASP A 144 4.65 -21.60 3.73
CA ASP A 144 5.46 -21.20 4.86
C ASP A 144 6.20 -19.89 4.58
N PRO A 145 5.53 -18.74 4.76
CA PRO A 145 6.12 -17.44 4.44
C PRO A 145 7.33 -17.10 5.32
N THR A 146 7.64 -17.90 6.34
CA THR A 146 8.85 -17.76 7.16
C THR A 146 10.10 -18.37 6.50
N THR A 147 9.91 -19.25 5.51
CA THR A 147 11.00 -19.91 4.80
C THR A 147 11.33 -19.16 3.50
N LEU A 148 12.40 -18.36 3.55
CA LEU A 148 12.90 -17.60 2.39
C LEU A 148 13.44 -18.52 1.28
N VAL A 149 13.11 -18.20 0.03
CA VAL A 149 13.48 -18.98 -1.16
C VAL A 149 14.42 -18.17 -2.05
N GLY A 150 15.66 -18.66 -2.17
CA GLY A 150 16.70 -18.02 -2.98
C GLY A 150 17.27 -16.75 -2.35
N LEU A 151 18.15 -16.09 -3.09
CA LEU A 151 18.74 -14.80 -2.69
C LEU A 151 17.79 -13.64 -3.04
N PRO A 152 17.91 -12.51 -2.33
CA PRO A 152 17.21 -11.28 -2.71
C PRO A 152 17.62 -10.85 -4.12
N VAL A 153 16.65 -10.38 -4.88
CA VAL A 153 16.84 -9.93 -6.26
C VAL A 153 16.65 -8.43 -6.31
N LYS A 154 17.61 -7.70 -6.88
CA LYS A 154 17.42 -6.29 -7.21
C LYS A 154 16.49 -6.20 -8.41
N VAL A 155 15.31 -5.62 -8.22
CA VAL A 155 14.35 -5.34 -9.30
C VAL A 155 14.76 -4.07 -10.05
N PHE A 156 15.21 -3.08 -9.29
CA PHE A 156 15.82 -1.85 -9.77
C PHE A 156 17.13 -1.64 -9.00
N ASP A 157 18.24 -1.52 -9.75
CA ASP A 157 19.58 -1.28 -9.20
C ASP A 157 19.93 0.20 -9.33
N ALA A 158 20.35 0.80 -8.22
CA ALA A 158 20.71 2.21 -8.11
C ALA A 158 21.89 2.60 -9.02
N ASN A 159 22.72 1.63 -9.42
CA ASN A 159 23.99 1.83 -10.12
C ASN A 159 24.91 2.88 -9.43
N GLY A 160 24.73 3.09 -8.13
CA GLY A 160 25.57 3.94 -7.28
C GLY A 160 25.24 5.43 -7.25
N THR A 161 24.23 5.92 -7.97
CA THR A 161 23.82 7.35 -7.91
C THR A 161 22.33 7.60 -7.88
N ASN A 162 21.52 6.59 -8.20
CA ASN A 162 20.07 6.74 -8.29
C ASN A 162 19.43 6.47 -6.92
N PHE A 163 18.30 7.13 -6.68
CA PHE A 163 17.44 6.87 -5.54
C PHE A 163 16.06 6.47 -6.05
N TYR A 164 15.69 5.20 -5.89
CA TYR A 164 14.31 4.76 -6.09
C TYR A 164 13.48 4.98 -4.81
N ASP A 165 12.23 5.38 -4.96
CA ASP A 165 11.31 5.67 -3.85
C ASP A 165 9.89 5.26 -4.24
N LYS A 166 9.04 4.99 -3.25
CA LYS A 166 7.62 4.66 -3.44
C LYS A 166 7.43 3.52 -4.43
N GLU A 167 8.15 2.42 -4.22
CA GLU A 167 7.92 1.21 -4.98
C GLU A 167 6.55 0.61 -4.68
N TRP A 168 6.08 -0.19 -5.63
CA TRP A 168 4.96 -1.07 -5.39
C TRP A 168 5.11 -2.35 -6.20
N GLY A 169 4.94 -3.48 -5.51
CA GLY A 169 4.85 -4.79 -6.11
C GLY A 169 3.40 -5.26 -6.25
N ASP A 170 3.05 -5.85 -7.38
CA ASP A 170 1.77 -6.52 -7.56
C ASP A 170 1.90 -7.78 -8.43
N VAL A 171 0.89 -8.64 -8.39
CA VAL A 171 0.84 -9.91 -9.13
C VAL A 171 -0.26 -9.87 -10.19
N HIS A 172 -0.13 -10.71 -11.21
CA HIS A 172 -1.22 -10.87 -12.17
C HIS A 172 -2.34 -11.70 -11.55
N PRO A 173 -3.58 -11.21 -11.37
CA PRO A 173 -4.58 -11.80 -10.46
C PRO A 173 -5.15 -13.17 -10.88
N HIS A 174 -4.85 -13.66 -12.08
CA HIS A 174 -5.49 -14.85 -12.65
C HIS A 174 -4.50 -15.85 -13.24
N ASP A 175 -4.57 -17.10 -12.77
CA ASP A 175 -4.26 -18.28 -13.58
C ASP A 175 -5.53 -18.66 -14.33
N TYR A 176 -5.66 -18.23 -15.59
CA TYR A 176 -6.89 -18.49 -16.35
C TYR A 176 -7.08 -20.00 -16.54
N TYR A 177 -8.25 -20.50 -16.12
CA TYR A 177 -8.71 -21.88 -16.26
C TYR A 177 -8.09 -22.63 -17.47
N ASN A 178 -7.33 -23.70 -17.18
CA ASN A 178 -7.03 -24.85 -18.04
C ASN A 178 -5.89 -24.81 -19.07
N SER A 179 -4.97 -23.85 -19.05
CA SER A 179 -3.65 -24.05 -19.68
C SER A 179 -2.65 -23.04 -19.15
N GLY A 180 -1.87 -23.44 -18.14
CA GLY A 180 -1.06 -22.55 -17.30
C GLY A 180 -0.29 -21.46 -18.05
N GLY A 181 -0.12 -20.31 -17.41
CA GLY A 181 0.75 -19.28 -17.98
C GLY A 181 1.15 -18.13 -17.07
N ASN A 182 0.30 -17.68 -16.13
CA ASN A 182 0.51 -16.35 -15.53
C ASN A 182 0.66 -16.32 -14.01
N ALA A 183 0.57 -17.45 -13.31
CA ALA A 183 0.73 -17.46 -11.84
C ALA A 183 2.12 -16.97 -11.38
N GLY A 184 3.13 -17.10 -12.25
CA GLY A 184 4.48 -16.56 -12.03
C GLY A 184 4.68 -15.12 -12.44
N VAL A 185 3.63 -14.40 -12.86
CA VAL A 185 3.77 -13.03 -13.36
C VAL A 185 3.68 -12.05 -12.20
N VAL A 186 4.74 -11.24 -12.06
CA VAL A 186 4.90 -10.25 -11.01
C VAL A 186 5.35 -8.93 -11.61
N TYR A 187 4.87 -7.82 -11.09
CA TYR A 187 5.14 -6.47 -11.56
C TYR A 187 5.77 -5.64 -10.45
N ALA A 188 6.63 -4.71 -10.83
CA ALA A 188 7.14 -3.68 -9.93
C ALA A 188 7.14 -2.33 -10.65
N THR A 189 6.79 -1.28 -9.91
CA THR A 189 7.04 0.10 -10.31
C THR A 189 7.71 0.86 -9.19
N ALA A 190 8.41 1.93 -9.50
CA ALA A 190 8.98 2.86 -8.53
C ALA A 190 9.11 4.26 -9.14
N THR A 191 9.33 5.25 -8.28
CA THR A 191 9.84 6.55 -8.70
C THR A 191 11.35 6.50 -8.68
N LEU A 192 12.00 6.88 -9.78
CA LEU A 192 13.44 7.10 -9.85
C LEU A 192 13.72 8.59 -9.70
N PHE A 193 14.51 8.98 -8.70
CA PHE A 193 15.19 10.28 -8.64
C PHE A 193 16.63 10.11 -9.10
N ASP A 194 16.99 10.77 -10.20
CA ASP A 194 18.35 10.72 -10.72
C ASP A 194 19.23 11.82 -10.11
N ALA A 195 20.55 11.63 -10.19
CA ALA A 195 21.52 12.59 -9.68
C ALA A 195 21.52 13.94 -10.40
N GLY A 196 20.86 14.03 -11.56
CA GLY A 196 20.63 15.28 -12.30
C GLY A 196 19.48 16.12 -11.74
N GLY A 197 18.68 15.57 -10.83
CA GLY A 197 17.49 16.21 -10.27
C GLY A 197 16.20 15.87 -11.01
N GLY A 198 16.26 14.99 -12.01
CA GLY A 198 15.08 14.49 -12.72
C GLY A 198 14.32 13.47 -11.90
N CYS A 199 13.05 13.26 -12.26
CA CYS A 199 12.28 12.13 -11.75
C CYS A 199 11.56 11.37 -12.87
N SER A 200 11.49 10.05 -12.70
CA SER A 200 10.90 9.14 -13.68
C SER A 200 10.07 8.06 -13.01
N ILE A 201 9.02 7.60 -13.69
CA ILE A 201 8.29 6.39 -13.28
C ILE A 201 8.87 5.20 -14.02
N VAL A 202 9.38 4.21 -13.27
CA VAL A 202 10.00 3.01 -13.84
C VAL A 202 9.14 1.78 -13.63
N PHE A 203 9.31 0.79 -14.51
CA PHE A 203 8.57 -0.46 -14.51
C PHE A 203 9.48 -1.65 -14.79
N ASN A 204 9.17 -2.78 -14.15
CA ASN A 204 9.70 -4.09 -14.51
C ASN A 204 8.63 -5.18 -14.32
N ALA A 205 8.84 -6.30 -15.00
CA ALA A 205 8.01 -7.49 -14.87
C ALA A 205 8.88 -8.75 -14.76
N SER A 206 8.37 -9.76 -14.07
CA SER A 206 8.90 -11.11 -14.06
C SER A 206 7.81 -12.07 -14.52
N TYR A 207 8.19 -13.15 -15.21
CA TYR A 207 7.28 -14.20 -15.70
C TYR A 207 7.58 -15.58 -15.10
N ASP A 208 8.51 -15.65 -14.16
CA ASP A 208 9.03 -16.87 -13.56
C ASP A 208 9.07 -16.79 -12.04
N TYR A 209 8.02 -16.21 -11.45
CA TYR A 209 7.86 -16.03 -10.01
C TYR A 209 8.98 -15.16 -9.41
N GLY A 210 9.38 -14.09 -10.09
CA GLY A 210 10.40 -13.15 -9.59
C GLY A 210 11.85 -13.66 -9.67
N VAL A 211 12.13 -14.75 -10.39
CA VAL A 211 13.52 -15.26 -10.54
C VAL A 211 14.31 -14.36 -11.48
N SER A 212 13.71 -13.97 -12.60
CA SER A 212 14.31 -13.09 -13.59
C SER A 212 13.33 -11.98 -14.00
N TRP A 213 13.90 -10.86 -14.42
CA TRP A 213 13.17 -9.64 -14.77
C TRP A 213 13.38 -9.30 -16.24
N GLN A 214 12.33 -8.80 -16.88
CA GLN A 214 12.29 -8.60 -18.34
C GLN A 214 13.13 -7.41 -18.81
N TYR A 215 13.26 -6.40 -17.96
CA TYR A 215 14.08 -5.23 -18.21
C TYR A 215 15.35 -5.30 -17.37
N ASP A 216 16.43 -4.73 -17.90
CA ASP A 216 17.69 -4.60 -17.17
C ASP A 216 17.43 -3.87 -15.85
N THR A 217 17.83 -4.47 -14.74
CA THR A 217 17.61 -3.91 -13.39
C THR A 217 18.35 -2.58 -13.23
N ALA A 218 19.46 -2.42 -13.95
CA ALA A 218 20.22 -1.17 -14.02
C ALA A 218 19.59 -0.13 -14.97
N ASN A 219 18.77 -0.56 -15.92
CA ASN A 219 18.15 0.29 -16.94
C ASN A 219 16.69 -0.13 -17.17
N PRO A 220 15.80 0.08 -16.17
CA PRO A 220 14.43 -0.36 -16.27
C PRO A 220 13.64 0.40 -17.33
N LEU A 221 12.45 -0.09 -17.66
CA LEU A 221 11.57 0.63 -18.56
C LEU A 221 11.10 1.92 -17.90
N VAL A 222 11.34 3.07 -18.55
CA VAL A 222 10.78 4.36 -18.14
C VAL A 222 9.39 4.52 -18.76
N LEU A 223 8.37 4.62 -17.91
CA LEU A 223 6.98 4.85 -18.32
C LEU A 223 6.67 6.33 -18.55
N ASP A 224 7.31 7.19 -17.76
CA ASP A 224 7.17 8.65 -17.78
C ASP A 224 8.41 9.31 -17.17
N THR A 225 8.74 10.53 -17.57
CA THR A 225 9.95 11.21 -17.13
C THR A 225 9.82 12.73 -17.20
N ASP A 226 10.40 13.40 -16.21
CA ASP A 226 10.63 14.84 -16.21
C ASP A 226 12.06 15.16 -15.79
N ALA A 227 12.73 16.02 -16.56
CA ALA A 227 14.16 16.28 -16.41
C ALA A 227 14.51 17.13 -15.18
N ASP A 228 13.56 17.92 -14.67
CA ASP A 228 13.75 18.83 -13.55
C ASP A 228 12.85 18.45 -12.34
N CYS A 229 12.19 17.29 -12.43
CA CYS A 229 11.11 16.86 -11.54
C CYS A 229 10.05 17.94 -11.31
N ASN A 230 9.66 18.62 -12.39
CA ASN A 230 8.62 19.63 -12.44
C ASN A 230 7.87 19.59 -13.79
N PRO A 231 6.80 18.77 -13.90
CA PRO A 231 6.02 18.22 -12.78
C PRO A 231 6.71 17.11 -11.98
N VAL A 232 6.33 16.99 -10.70
CA VAL A 232 6.71 15.87 -9.85
C VAL A 232 5.89 14.65 -10.25
N LEU A 233 6.59 13.54 -10.53
CA LEU A 233 6.02 12.23 -10.83
C LEU A 233 6.35 11.27 -9.69
N GLN A 234 5.33 10.75 -8.98
CA GLN A 234 5.57 9.89 -7.80
C GLN A 234 4.46 8.86 -7.54
N GLY A 235 4.76 7.88 -6.69
CA GLY A 235 3.76 6.99 -6.07
C GLY A 235 3.13 6.00 -7.05
N SER A 236 3.92 5.47 -7.97
CA SER A 236 3.44 4.55 -9.00
C SER A 236 2.95 3.22 -8.41
N ARG A 237 1.82 2.71 -8.91
CA ARG A 237 1.35 1.34 -8.61
C ARG A 237 1.04 0.58 -9.89
N PRO A 238 1.53 -0.66 -10.08
CA PRO A 238 1.05 -1.57 -11.11
C PRO A 238 -0.17 -2.33 -10.61
N ILE A 239 -0.98 -2.86 -11.54
CA ILE A 239 -1.98 -3.88 -11.26
C ILE A 239 -2.20 -4.75 -12.51
N GLY A 240 -2.31 -6.07 -12.30
CA GLY A 240 -2.73 -6.99 -13.34
C GLY A 240 -4.25 -6.98 -13.55
N GLY A 241 -4.70 -7.14 -14.78
CA GLY A 241 -6.11 -7.27 -15.13
C GLY A 241 -6.42 -8.56 -15.88
N ASN A 242 -7.60 -8.61 -16.51
CA ASN A 242 -8.04 -9.77 -17.28
C ASN A 242 -7.33 -9.92 -18.63
N ASN A 243 -7.13 -11.17 -19.07
CA ASN A 243 -6.58 -11.54 -20.39
C ASN A 243 -5.25 -10.85 -20.70
N ASN A 244 -4.23 -11.12 -19.90
CA ASN A 244 -2.87 -10.60 -20.03
C ASN A 244 -2.74 -9.08 -19.91
N PHE A 245 -3.82 -8.36 -19.61
CA PHE A 245 -3.74 -6.93 -19.42
C PHE A 245 -2.99 -6.56 -18.13
N MET A 246 -2.27 -5.46 -18.14
CA MET A 246 -1.84 -4.79 -16.92
C MET A 246 -1.81 -3.28 -17.10
N MET A 247 -1.84 -2.53 -16.00
CA MET A 247 -1.65 -1.07 -16.04
C MET A 247 -0.79 -0.58 -14.88
N ALA A 248 -0.20 0.58 -15.06
CA ALA A 248 0.45 1.33 -14.01
C ALA A 248 -0.13 2.74 -13.96
N CYS A 249 -0.34 3.26 -12.76
CA CYS A 249 -0.76 4.65 -12.53
C CYS A 249 0.17 5.32 -11.54
N TRP A 250 0.33 6.63 -11.67
CA TRP A 250 1.13 7.48 -10.79
C TRP A 250 0.47 8.85 -10.63
N TYR A 251 0.93 9.58 -9.61
CA TYR A 251 0.63 10.99 -9.43
C TYR A 251 1.54 11.86 -10.31
N ASP A 252 0.95 12.89 -10.93
CA ASP A 252 1.62 13.90 -11.75
C ASP A 252 1.14 15.28 -11.30
N SER A 253 2.05 16.08 -10.73
CA SER A 253 1.74 17.42 -10.19
C SER A 253 1.37 18.46 -11.26
N HIS A 254 1.48 18.10 -12.54
CA HIS A 254 1.19 18.95 -13.68
C HIS A 254 1.91 20.33 -13.67
N SER A 255 1.52 21.20 -14.60
CA SER A 255 2.26 22.41 -14.97
C SER A 255 2.20 23.56 -13.95
N ASP A 256 1.24 23.52 -13.02
CA ASP A 256 1.16 24.48 -11.91
C ASP A 256 2.14 24.15 -10.79
N GLY A 257 2.87 23.04 -10.92
CA GLY A 257 3.95 22.64 -10.05
C GLY A 257 3.44 21.94 -8.80
N TYR A 258 4.41 21.39 -8.07
CA TYR A 258 4.18 20.57 -6.91
C TYR A 258 3.41 21.29 -5.78
N LEU A 259 2.26 20.73 -5.40
CA LEU A 259 1.36 21.29 -4.37
C LEU A 259 0.83 22.69 -4.71
N GLY A 260 0.86 23.04 -6.00
CA GLY A 260 0.53 24.35 -6.55
C GLY A 260 -0.93 24.52 -6.96
N GLY A 261 -1.69 23.44 -7.12
CA GLY A 261 -3.12 23.58 -7.34
C GLY A 261 -3.85 22.42 -8.00
N LYS A 262 -3.31 21.76 -9.02
CA LYS A 262 -3.99 20.67 -9.73
C LYS A 262 -3.03 19.56 -10.00
N PHE A 263 -3.56 18.35 -10.03
CA PHE A 263 -2.78 17.19 -10.38
C PHE A 263 -3.54 16.29 -11.34
N ASN A 264 -2.80 15.38 -11.94
CA ASN A 264 -3.34 14.24 -12.64
C ASN A 264 -3.04 12.97 -11.84
N ILE A 265 -3.94 12.00 -11.96
CA ILE A 265 -3.53 10.61 -11.88
C ILE A 265 -3.33 10.16 -13.32
N THR A 266 -2.09 9.91 -13.68
CA THR A 266 -1.67 9.52 -15.03
C THR A 266 -1.45 8.02 -15.05
N CYS A 267 -1.89 7.36 -16.11
CA CYS A 267 -1.75 5.93 -16.23
C CYS A 267 -1.35 5.53 -17.65
N ARG A 268 -0.70 4.36 -17.74
CA ARG A 268 -0.49 3.62 -18.97
C ARG A 268 -0.88 2.16 -18.79
N ALA A 269 -1.23 1.55 -19.90
CA ALA A 269 -1.84 0.25 -19.99
C ALA A 269 -1.02 -0.60 -20.97
N HIS A 270 -0.77 -1.87 -20.66
CA HIS A 270 -0.08 -2.81 -21.54
C HIS A 270 -1.00 -3.99 -21.87
N ASP A 271 -1.09 -4.32 -23.15
CA ASP A 271 -2.00 -5.36 -23.65
C ASP A 271 -1.45 -6.79 -23.51
N ASN A 272 -0.20 -6.95 -23.07
CA ASN A 272 0.40 -8.26 -22.85
C ASN A 272 1.46 -8.33 -21.73
N LEU A 273 1.01 -8.29 -20.47
CA LEU A 273 1.78 -8.56 -19.24
C LEU A 273 3.03 -7.68 -19.05
N GLY A 274 3.06 -6.47 -19.61
CA GLY A 274 4.26 -5.62 -19.64
C GLY A 274 5.41 -6.18 -20.49
N SER A 275 5.15 -7.10 -21.42
CA SER A 275 6.21 -7.75 -22.21
C SER A 275 6.82 -6.83 -23.25
N PRO A 276 8.15 -6.63 -23.26
CA PRO A 276 8.81 -5.78 -24.23
C PRO A 276 8.71 -6.29 -25.68
N SER A 277 8.35 -7.57 -25.88
CA SER A 277 8.37 -8.21 -27.21
C SER A 277 7.00 -8.65 -27.72
N LEU A 278 5.97 -8.70 -26.87
CA LEU A 278 4.69 -9.31 -27.21
C LEU A 278 3.48 -8.37 -27.06
N GLY A 279 3.69 -7.11 -26.70
CA GLY A 279 2.63 -6.13 -26.54
C GLY A 279 3.10 -4.69 -26.73
N THR A 280 2.19 -3.76 -26.49
CA THR A 280 2.46 -2.32 -26.56
C THR A 280 1.86 -1.59 -25.39
N TRP A 281 2.57 -0.56 -24.93
CA TRP A 281 2.04 0.39 -23.98
C TRP A 281 1.12 1.40 -24.68
N SER A 282 0.01 1.70 -24.04
CA SER A 282 -0.93 2.73 -24.45
C SER A 282 -0.32 4.13 -24.42
N ASP A 283 -1.03 5.06 -25.06
CA ASP A 283 -0.95 6.48 -24.73
C ASP A 283 -1.38 6.72 -23.27
N TYR A 284 -1.02 7.88 -22.71
CA TYR A 284 -1.47 8.28 -21.39
C TYR A 284 -3.01 8.43 -21.33
N PHE A 285 -3.60 7.97 -20.24
CA PHE A 285 -4.98 8.25 -19.88
C PHE A 285 -5.07 8.65 -18.41
N TYR A 286 -6.20 9.27 -18.04
CA TYR A 286 -6.29 10.03 -16.80
C TYR A 286 -7.58 9.70 -16.02
N PRO A 287 -7.54 8.74 -15.08
CA PRO A 287 -8.63 8.54 -14.13
C PRO A 287 -9.02 9.83 -13.41
N PHE A 288 -8.04 10.69 -13.15
CA PHE A 288 -8.20 12.03 -12.61
C PHE A 288 -7.41 13.01 -13.47
N LEU A 289 -8.10 13.85 -14.24
CA LEU A 289 -7.48 14.84 -15.14
C LEU A 289 -7.72 16.22 -14.56
N LYS A 290 -6.64 16.96 -14.27
CA LYS A 290 -6.70 18.32 -13.70
C LYS A 290 -7.59 18.36 -12.46
N GLN A 291 -7.49 17.33 -11.62
CA GLN A 291 -8.19 17.26 -10.36
C GLN A 291 -7.80 18.48 -9.55
N LYS A 292 -8.81 19.21 -9.05
CA LYS A 292 -8.56 20.46 -8.34
C LYS A 292 -8.15 20.17 -6.90
N TYR A 293 -7.23 21.03 -6.47
CA TYR A 293 -6.55 21.15 -5.19
C TYR A 293 -5.91 19.85 -4.71
N GLU A 294 -4.59 19.85 -4.86
CA GLU A 294 -3.72 18.94 -4.14
C GLU A 294 -3.91 19.13 -2.63
N VAL A 295 -3.68 18.06 -1.88
CA VAL A 295 -3.58 18.21 -0.43
C VAL A 295 -2.29 18.95 -0.08
N SER A 296 -2.22 19.54 1.10
CA SER A 296 -0.99 20.18 1.59
C SER A 296 0.14 19.18 1.84
N GLU A 297 1.38 19.68 1.87
CA GLU A 297 2.56 18.88 2.26
C GLU A 297 2.32 18.23 3.63
N TRP A 298 1.76 19.00 4.57
CA TRP A 298 1.52 18.58 5.95
C TRP A 298 0.04 18.66 6.32
N LEU A 299 -0.38 17.76 7.21
CA LEU A 299 -1.68 17.80 7.84
C LEU A 299 -1.61 18.59 9.16
N GLY A 300 -2.64 19.41 9.42
CA GLY A 300 -2.79 20.16 10.66
C GLY A 300 -2.34 21.62 10.56
N PRO A 301 -2.90 22.49 11.43
CA PRO A 301 -2.66 23.92 11.34
C PRO A 301 -1.18 24.25 11.52
N TYR A 302 -0.59 24.92 10.53
CA TYR A 302 0.83 25.31 10.50
C TYR A 302 1.79 24.12 10.48
N ASP A 303 1.50 23.10 9.67
CA ASP A 303 2.39 21.97 9.39
C ASP A 303 2.78 21.20 10.66
N LYS A 304 1.78 20.97 11.54
CA LYS A 304 2.03 20.52 12.91
C LYS A 304 1.98 19.01 13.10
N TYR A 305 1.36 18.24 12.23
CA TYR A 305 1.29 16.79 12.38
C TYR A 305 2.15 16.14 11.31
N HIS A 306 1.62 15.32 10.41
CA HIS A 306 2.45 14.51 9.51
C HIS A 306 2.44 14.99 8.06
N ARG A 307 3.32 14.41 7.24
CA ARG A 307 3.26 14.53 5.79
C ARG A 307 1.98 13.90 5.26
N TRP A 308 1.22 14.66 4.48
CA TRP A 308 -0.09 14.25 3.99
C TRP A 308 -0.12 14.02 2.49
N ARG A 309 0.74 14.71 1.73
CA ARG A 309 0.80 14.65 0.26
C ARG A 309 0.77 13.27 -0.39
N ALA A 310 1.40 12.26 0.25
CA ALA A 310 1.47 10.90 -0.27
C ALA A 310 0.07 10.24 -0.37
N THR A 311 -0.92 10.80 0.33
CA THR A 311 -2.32 10.41 0.19
C THR A 311 -2.90 10.61 -1.22
N MET A 312 -2.25 11.42 -2.07
CA MET A 312 -2.66 11.61 -3.46
C MET A 312 -2.14 10.52 -4.39
N PHE A 313 -1.29 9.62 -3.90
CA PHE A 313 -0.82 8.51 -4.72
C PHE A 313 -1.99 7.57 -5.04
N PRO A 314 -2.06 7.08 -6.29
CA PRO A 314 -3.17 6.25 -6.71
C PRO A 314 -3.13 4.90 -6.00
N VAL A 315 -4.31 4.42 -5.62
CA VAL A 315 -4.52 3.01 -5.27
C VAL A 315 -5.36 2.37 -6.36
N LEU A 316 -5.04 1.13 -6.70
CA LEU A 316 -5.65 0.39 -7.80
C LEU A 316 -6.35 -0.86 -7.30
N ALA A 317 -7.45 -1.22 -7.96
CA ALA A 317 -8.11 -2.51 -7.82
C ALA A 317 -8.76 -2.88 -9.15
N VAL A 318 -8.82 -4.17 -9.45
CA VAL A 318 -9.51 -4.71 -10.63
C VAL A 318 -10.47 -5.79 -10.17
N ASP A 319 -11.71 -5.75 -10.64
CA ASP A 319 -12.66 -6.83 -10.37
C ASP A 319 -12.57 -7.96 -11.40
N GLU A 320 -13.23 -9.07 -11.11
CA GLU A 320 -13.18 -10.29 -11.92
C GLU A 320 -13.82 -10.11 -13.32
N GLU A 321 -14.51 -9.00 -13.61
CA GLU A 321 -14.97 -8.67 -14.97
C GLU A 321 -13.99 -7.78 -15.73
N GLY A 322 -12.95 -7.26 -15.08
CA GLY A 322 -11.96 -6.36 -15.68
C GLY A 322 -12.37 -4.89 -15.61
N MET A 323 -13.26 -4.51 -14.71
CA MET A 323 -13.41 -3.09 -14.37
C MET A 323 -12.28 -2.68 -13.46
N VAL A 324 -11.67 -1.55 -13.81
CA VAL A 324 -10.60 -0.94 -13.05
C VAL A 324 -11.18 0.12 -12.14
N TYR A 325 -10.66 0.17 -10.92
CA TYR A 325 -10.91 1.17 -9.92
C TYR A 325 -9.61 1.89 -9.60
N VAL A 326 -9.67 3.21 -9.49
CA VAL A 326 -8.55 4.07 -9.09
C VAL A 326 -9.03 4.98 -7.97
N ALA A 327 -8.41 4.89 -6.81
CA ALA A 327 -8.68 5.78 -5.68
C ALA A 327 -7.54 6.79 -5.52
N THR A 328 -7.88 8.00 -5.10
CA THR A 328 -6.92 9.06 -4.75
C THR A 328 -7.57 9.99 -3.74
N VAL A 329 -6.80 10.91 -3.17
CA VAL A 329 -7.32 12.00 -2.35
C VAL A 329 -7.12 13.32 -3.08
N ALA A 330 -8.07 14.24 -2.88
CA ALA A 330 -7.96 15.63 -3.30
C ALA A 330 -8.60 16.53 -2.24
N ASP A 331 -8.09 17.74 -2.07
CA ASP A 331 -8.74 18.75 -1.24
C ASP A 331 -9.84 19.43 -2.06
N ASP A 332 -11.07 19.51 -1.55
CA ASP A 332 -12.16 20.16 -2.28
C ASP A 332 -12.23 21.67 -2.01
N SER A 333 -11.36 22.16 -1.16
CA SER A 333 -11.31 23.55 -0.75
C SER A 333 -10.28 24.35 -1.55
N SER A 334 -10.60 25.60 -1.85
CA SER A 334 -9.70 26.48 -2.61
C SER A 334 -8.52 27.04 -1.80
N SER A 335 -8.35 26.59 -0.56
CA SER A 335 -7.22 26.96 0.30
C SER A 335 -6.50 25.70 0.75
N THR A 336 -5.18 25.69 0.59
CA THR A 336 -4.29 24.59 1.01
C THR A 336 -4.33 24.29 2.52
N ASN A 337 -5.04 25.10 3.32
CA ASN A 337 -5.02 25.02 4.78
C ASN A 337 -6.39 24.66 5.39
N THR A 338 -7.37 24.35 4.55
CA THR A 338 -8.70 23.94 5.03
C THR A 338 -8.73 22.47 5.41
N GLU A 339 -7.74 21.69 4.97
CA GLU A 339 -7.48 20.32 5.38
C GLU A 339 -8.77 19.49 5.27
N ALA A 340 -9.39 19.55 4.09
CA ALA A 340 -10.71 18.98 3.80
C ALA A 340 -10.63 17.90 2.71
N GLY A 341 -9.52 17.16 2.69
CA GLY A 341 -9.24 16.14 1.70
C GLY A 341 -10.30 15.03 1.73
N ASN A 342 -10.87 14.73 0.56
CA ASN A 342 -11.84 13.65 0.41
C ASN A 342 -11.24 12.52 -0.43
N ILE A 343 -11.58 11.28 -0.08
CA ILE A 343 -11.28 10.12 -0.92
C ILE A 343 -12.18 10.16 -2.16
N TYR A 344 -11.56 10.12 -3.33
CA TYR A 344 -12.21 9.98 -4.62
C TYR A 344 -11.93 8.62 -5.21
N VAL A 345 -12.95 8.03 -5.84
CA VAL A 345 -12.81 6.78 -6.62
C VAL A 345 -13.29 7.04 -8.04
N GLY A 346 -12.42 6.75 -9.00
CA GLY A 346 -12.70 6.64 -10.42
C GLY A 346 -12.85 5.18 -10.84
N TRP A 347 -13.73 4.89 -11.79
CA TRP A 347 -13.82 3.56 -12.39
C TRP A 347 -14.14 3.62 -13.88
N ALA A 348 -13.60 2.65 -14.61
CA ALA A 348 -13.81 2.47 -16.04
C ALA A 348 -13.66 1.00 -16.44
N TRP A 349 -14.40 0.62 -17.48
CA TRP A 349 -14.17 -0.67 -18.13
C TRP A 349 -12.88 -0.57 -18.91
N LEU A 350 -12.03 -1.56 -18.72
CA LEU A 350 -10.89 -1.73 -19.58
C LEU A 350 -11.28 -2.75 -20.65
N ASP A 351 -11.86 -2.26 -21.74
CA ASP A 351 -11.90 -3.07 -22.96
C ASP A 351 -10.53 -3.00 -23.63
N TYR A 352 -10.12 -4.06 -24.30
CA TYR A 352 -8.79 -4.26 -24.90
C TYR A 352 -8.34 -3.19 -25.90
N THR A 353 -9.15 -2.16 -26.11
CA THR A 353 -8.82 -1.00 -26.91
C THR A 353 -8.73 0.22 -26.00
N VAL A 354 -7.52 0.78 -25.89
CA VAL A 354 -7.19 2.01 -25.13
C VAL A 354 -8.21 3.14 -25.35
N SER A 355 -8.89 3.18 -26.50
CA SER A 355 -9.96 4.13 -26.82
C SER A 355 -11.13 4.19 -25.81
N SER A 356 -11.41 3.14 -25.05
CA SER A 356 -12.47 3.13 -24.03
C SER A 356 -12.10 3.81 -22.71
N LEU A 357 -10.80 3.99 -22.45
CA LEU A 357 -10.25 4.58 -21.22
C LEU A 357 -10.43 6.10 -21.12
N SER A 358 -11.14 6.70 -22.08
CA SER A 358 -11.52 8.11 -22.06
C SER A 358 -12.77 8.42 -21.23
N SER A 359 -13.52 7.40 -20.77
CA SER A 359 -14.81 7.58 -20.08
C SER A 359 -14.81 7.12 -18.61
N TRP A 360 -14.09 7.85 -17.77
CA TRP A 360 -14.06 7.60 -16.32
C TRP A 360 -15.29 8.18 -15.61
N THR A 361 -15.94 7.35 -14.81
CA THR A 361 -16.90 7.84 -13.80
C THR A 361 -16.17 8.05 -12.49
N LYS A 362 -16.43 9.16 -11.78
CA LYS A 362 -15.73 9.53 -10.55
C LYS A 362 -16.73 9.92 -9.47
N GLN A 363 -16.43 9.60 -8.23
CA GLN A 363 -17.26 9.97 -7.09
C GLN A 363 -16.41 10.13 -5.84
N ALA A 364 -16.73 11.11 -4.99
CA ALA A 364 -16.26 11.11 -3.61
C ALA A 364 -16.90 9.93 -2.85
N VAL A 365 -16.08 9.22 -2.08
CA VAL A 365 -16.49 8.06 -1.27
C VAL A 365 -17.23 8.52 -0.02
N ASP A 366 -16.75 9.59 0.59
CA ASP A 366 -17.29 10.15 1.81
C ASP A 366 -17.16 11.68 1.81
N THR A 367 -18.28 12.37 1.95
CA THR A 367 -18.36 13.83 1.99
C THR A 367 -18.84 14.33 3.36
N SER A 368 -18.77 13.49 4.41
CA SER A 368 -19.27 13.85 5.75
C SER A 368 -18.47 14.96 6.43
N GLY A 369 -17.33 15.37 5.85
CA GLY A 369 -16.45 16.43 6.35
C GLY A 369 -15.25 15.88 7.14
N GLY A 370 -14.19 16.70 7.25
CA GLY A 370 -12.89 16.36 7.84
C GLY A 370 -11.85 15.95 6.79
N ALA A 371 -10.55 15.98 7.13
CA ALA A 371 -9.52 15.42 6.26
C ALA A 371 -9.64 13.89 6.23
N GLN A 372 -9.43 13.32 5.05
CA GLN A 372 -9.30 11.90 4.82
C GLN A 372 -7.95 11.65 4.15
N GLY A 373 -7.39 10.46 4.36
CA GLY A 373 -6.11 10.13 3.73
C GLY A 373 -5.83 8.64 3.61
N PHE A 374 -4.82 8.33 2.81
CA PHE A 374 -4.24 7.01 2.61
C PHE A 374 -5.30 5.95 2.34
N PRO A 375 -6.01 5.99 1.19
CA PRO A 375 -6.95 4.94 0.87
C PRO A 375 -6.20 3.63 0.58
N THR A 376 -6.82 2.50 0.90
CA THR A 376 -6.51 1.18 0.34
C THR A 376 -7.81 0.53 -0.12
N MET A 377 -7.77 -0.31 -1.14
CA MET A 377 -9.00 -0.95 -1.63
C MET A 377 -8.78 -2.31 -2.28
N VAL A 378 -9.83 -3.12 -2.21
CA VAL A 378 -9.95 -4.40 -2.91
C VAL A 378 -11.29 -4.48 -3.62
N ALA A 379 -11.30 -5.12 -4.78
CA ALA A 379 -12.52 -5.40 -5.54
C ALA A 379 -12.78 -6.91 -5.56
N HIS A 380 -14.03 -7.32 -5.34
CA HIS A 380 -14.40 -8.72 -5.27
C HIS A 380 -15.86 -8.98 -5.67
N TYR A 381 -16.13 -10.13 -6.27
CA TYR A 381 -17.49 -10.60 -6.54
C TYR A 381 -18.12 -11.33 -5.34
N SER A 382 -19.06 -10.69 -4.66
CA SER A 382 -19.88 -11.35 -3.64
C SER A 382 -20.93 -12.25 -4.31
N GLY A 383 -20.72 -13.57 -4.26
CA GLY A 383 -21.66 -14.58 -4.74
C GLY A 383 -23.02 -14.53 -4.03
N THR A 384 -23.02 -14.21 -2.74
CA THR A 384 -24.24 -14.06 -1.91
C THR A 384 -25.06 -12.85 -2.37
N ALA A 385 -24.42 -11.69 -2.54
CA ALA A 385 -25.09 -10.47 -3.00
C ALA A 385 -25.35 -10.45 -4.52
N LYS A 386 -24.73 -11.38 -5.26
CA LYS A 386 -24.67 -11.42 -6.73
C LYS A 386 -24.22 -10.08 -7.32
N ALA A 387 -23.22 -9.46 -6.68
CA ALA A 387 -22.75 -8.12 -7.00
C ALA A 387 -21.25 -7.98 -6.73
N TYR A 388 -20.61 -7.11 -7.52
CA TYR A 388 -19.24 -6.69 -7.28
C TYR A 388 -19.22 -5.69 -6.13
N LYS A 389 -18.27 -5.88 -5.24
CA LYS A 389 -18.01 -5.08 -4.05
C LYS A 389 -16.65 -4.41 -4.23
N LEU A 390 -16.60 -3.12 -4.00
CA LEU A 390 -15.35 -2.39 -3.79
C LEU A 390 -15.29 -2.05 -2.31
N LEU A 391 -14.32 -2.60 -1.60
CA LEU A 391 -14.09 -2.28 -0.19
C LEU A 391 -12.94 -1.30 -0.15
N ILE A 392 -13.16 -0.15 0.48
CA ILE A 392 -12.16 0.90 0.59
C ILE A 392 -12.03 1.33 2.05
N ALA A 393 -10.83 1.15 2.60
CA ALA A 393 -10.45 1.62 3.92
C ALA A 393 -9.56 2.87 3.81
N TYR A 394 -9.63 3.75 4.80
CA TYR A 394 -8.87 5.01 4.82
C TYR A 394 -8.80 5.61 6.23
N ASN A 395 -7.87 6.55 6.40
CA ASN A 395 -7.77 7.37 7.60
C ASN A 395 -8.83 8.46 7.57
N SER A 396 -9.62 8.56 8.63
CA SER A 396 -10.57 9.65 8.87
C SER A 396 -10.07 10.52 10.02
N TYR A 397 -9.60 11.72 9.71
CA TYR A 397 -9.01 12.65 10.67
C TYR A 397 -10.05 13.43 11.45
N MET A 398 -9.73 13.74 12.71
CA MET A 398 -10.61 14.41 13.65
C MET A 398 -9.85 15.20 14.71
N GLY A 399 -10.57 16.09 15.42
CA GLY A 399 -9.99 16.91 16.48
C GLY A 399 -8.92 17.86 15.96
N ASN A 400 -9.23 18.61 14.88
CA ASN A 400 -8.30 19.45 14.13
C ASN A 400 -7.10 18.63 13.62
N ASN A 401 -7.40 17.46 13.08
CA ASN A 401 -6.45 16.55 12.44
C ASN A 401 -5.31 16.02 13.32
N LYS A 402 -5.42 16.22 14.63
CA LYS A 402 -4.51 15.66 15.63
C LYS A 402 -4.64 14.14 15.74
N TYR A 403 -5.83 13.62 15.46
CA TYR A 403 -6.12 12.20 15.61
C TYR A 403 -6.81 11.66 14.37
N TYR A 404 -6.75 10.34 14.18
CA TYR A 404 -7.51 9.66 13.15
C TYR A 404 -8.14 8.37 13.66
N LYS A 405 -9.11 7.88 12.89
CA LYS A 405 -9.63 6.52 12.97
C LYS A 405 -9.51 5.84 11.63
N ILE A 406 -9.37 4.53 11.65
CA ILE A 406 -9.51 3.72 10.44
C ILE A 406 -10.99 3.44 10.22
N VAL A 407 -11.46 3.73 9.02
CA VAL A 407 -12.83 3.47 8.60
C VAL A 407 -12.84 2.79 7.24
N TYR A 408 -13.92 2.10 6.91
CA TYR A 408 -14.13 1.60 5.55
C TYR A 408 -15.54 1.87 5.02
N ARG A 409 -15.66 1.85 3.69
CA ARG A 409 -16.93 1.90 2.95
C ARG A 409 -17.03 0.79 1.92
N VAL A 410 -18.27 0.51 1.52
CA VAL A 410 -18.59 -0.53 0.55
C VAL A 410 -19.23 0.09 -0.68
N GLY A 411 -18.51 0.11 -1.79
CA GLY A 411 -19.06 0.31 -3.12
C GLY A 411 -19.76 -0.97 -3.59
N THR A 412 -20.97 -0.88 -4.13
CA THR A 412 -21.70 -2.01 -4.72
C THR A 412 -22.05 -1.73 -6.17
N ARG A 413 -21.71 -2.66 -7.05
CA ARG A 413 -22.05 -2.65 -8.48
C ARG A 413 -22.71 -3.97 -8.87
N LYS A 414 -23.91 -3.90 -9.44
CA LYS A 414 -24.56 -5.10 -10.03
C LYS A 414 -23.91 -5.41 -11.39
N LYS A 415 -23.72 -6.69 -11.71
CA LYS A 415 -23.07 -7.20 -12.95
C LYS A 415 -23.44 -6.44 -14.23
N ALA A 416 -24.73 -6.17 -14.44
CA ALA A 416 -25.20 -5.50 -15.66
C ALA A 416 -25.11 -3.95 -15.64
N LYS A 417 -24.57 -3.35 -14.58
CA LYS A 417 -24.55 -1.89 -14.39
C LYS A 417 -23.12 -1.36 -14.41
N LYS A 418 -22.92 -0.24 -15.12
CA LYS A 418 -21.67 0.52 -15.10
C LYS A 418 -21.54 1.46 -13.90
N THR A 419 -22.62 1.62 -13.12
CA THR A 419 -22.68 2.54 -11.98
C THR A 419 -22.44 1.79 -10.67
N MET A 420 -21.59 2.36 -9.82
CA MET A 420 -21.38 1.94 -8.45
C MET A 420 -22.13 2.86 -7.49
N SER A 421 -22.60 2.31 -6.36
CA SER A 421 -23.16 3.08 -5.25
C SER A 421 -22.46 2.72 -3.95
N PHE A 422 -22.06 3.72 -3.16
CA PHE A 422 -21.40 3.50 -1.87
C PHE A 422 -22.41 3.42 -0.71
N SER A 423 -22.01 2.71 0.35
CA SER A 423 -22.72 2.71 1.63
C SER A 423 -22.89 4.14 2.16
N THR A 424 -24.04 4.41 2.77
CA THR A 424 -24.37 5.77 3.28
C THR A 424 -23.53 6.17 4.48
N SER A 425 -23.04 5.20 5.26
CA SER A 425 -22.17 5.41 6.41
C SER A 425 -20.86 4.63 6.26
N SER A 426 -19.81 5.18 6.84
CA SER A 426 -18.55 4.49 7.09
C SER A 426 -18.69 3.59 8.30
N VAL A 427 -18.01 2.46 8.26
CA VAL A 427 -17.85 1.57 9.41
C VAL A 427 -16.49 1.86 10.02
N VAL A 428 -16.45 2.11 11.33
CA VAL A 428 -15.21 2.33 12.06
C VAL A 428 -14.56 1.00 12.38
N LEU A 429 -13.28 0.85 12.04
CA LEU A 429 -12.47 -0.33 12.35
C LEU A 429 -11.66 -0.11 13.62
N SER A 430 -10.99 1.04 13.75
CA SER A 430 -10.17 1.30 14.93
C SER A 430 -11.03 1.65 16.15
N ASP A 431 -10.84 0.90 17.23
CA ASP A 431 -11.59 1.13 18.48
C ASP A 431 -11.27 2.49 19.07
N ARG A 432 -9.97 2.82 19.05
CA ARG A 432 -9.42 4.07 19.55
C ARG A 432 -9.10 5.02 18.42
N ARG A 433 -8.79 6.25 18.82
CA ARG A 433 -8.25 7.27 17.94
C ARG A 433 -6.73 7.15 18.00
N SER A 434 -6.10 6.98 16.86
CA SER A 434 -4.64 7.03 16.74
C SER A 434 -4.20 8.48 16.66
N GLN A 435 -3.03 8.81 17.23
CA GLN A 435 -2.47 10.14 17.14
C GLN A 435 -1.68 10.33 15.84
N SER A 436 -1.81 11.49 15.22
CA SER A 436 -0.98 11.85 14.06
C SER A 436 0.47 12.11 14.51
N ASP A 437 1.43 11.50 13.82
CA ASP A 437 2.87 11.72 14.01
C ASP A 437 3.34 13.08 13.48
N TYR A 438 4.57 13.48 13.82
CA TYR A 438 5.32 14.57 13.21
C TYR A 438 6.40 14.13 12.23
N TYR A 439 7.17 13.09 12.54
CA TYR A 439 8.41 12.84 11.80
C TYR A 439 8.15 12.10 10.50
N PHE A 440 7.37 11.03 10.58
CA PHE A 440 7.04 10.25 9.42
C PHE A 440 5.94 9.24 9.70
N ILE A 441 4.86 9.34 8.94
CA ILE A 441 4.24 8.13 8.45
C ILE A 441 4.07 8.43 6.94
N GLY A 442 4.65 7.61 6.05
CA GLY A 442 4.73 7.88 4.61
C GLY A 442 3.72 7.06 3.81
N ASP A 443 3.52 5.81 4.21
CA ASP A 443 2.53 4.87 3.69
C ASP A 443 1.83 4.18 4.88
N TYR A 444 0.52 3.95 4.88
CA TYR A 444 -0.21 3.90 6.18
C TYR A 444 -1.14 2.73 6.40
N ILE A 445 -1.60 2.12 5.32
CA ILE A 445 -2.69 1.17 5.39
C ILE A 445 -2.69 0.34 4.13
N ASP A 446 -2.83 -0.96 4.30
CA ASP A 446 -3.05 -1.87 3.19
C ASP A 446 -4.22 -2.79 3.50
N SER A 447 -4.77 -3.39 2.46
CA SER A 447 -5.92 -4.26 2.61
C SER A 447 -5.91 -5.40 1.62
N ALA A 448 -6.48 -6.53 2.03
CA ALA A 448 -6.53 -7.74 1.26
C ALA A 448 -7.86 -8.48 1.49
N THR A 449 -8.19 -9.43 0.63
CA THR A 449 -9.38 -10.28 0.81
C THR A 449 -9.11 -11.72 0.38
N ASP A 450 -9.70 -12.66 1.11
CA ASP A 450 -9.80 -14.08 0.74
C ASP A 450 -11.15 -14.43 0.08
N GLY A 451 -11.97 -13.41 -0.23
CA GLY A 451 -13.34 -13.52 -0.73
C GLY A 451 -14.41 -13.80 0.33
N ARG A 452 -14.02 -14.11 1.57
CA ARG A 452 -14.91 -14.32 2.73
C ARG A 452 -14.78 -13.23 3.78
N ASN A 453 -13.58 -12.71 3.91
CA ASN A 453 -13.15 -11.71 4.86
C ASN A 453 -12.43 -10.57 4.12
N TYR A 454 -12.55 -9.38 4.69
CA TYR A 454 -11.80 -8.20 4.35
C TYR A 454 -10.80 -7.93 5.46
N HIS A 455 -9.53 -7.84 5.10
CA HIS A 455 -8.43 -7.61 6.03
C HIS A 455 -7.89 -6.21 5.81
N VAL A 456 -7.60 -5.51 6.90
CA VAL A 456 -7.02 -4.17 6.86
C VAL A 456 -5.90 -4.10 7.89
N VAL A 457 -4.74 -3.56 7.52
CA VAL A 457 -3.60 -3.33 8.41
C VAL A 457 -3.24 -1.85 8.42
N TRP A 458 -2.84 -1.29 9.57
CA TRP A 458 -2.45 0.11 9.69
C TRP A 458 -1.44 0.36 10.80
N THR A 459 -0.72 1.47 10.72
CA THR A 459 0.09 2.00 11.82
C THR A 459 -0.81 2.62 12.88
N ASP A 460 -0.66 2.23 14.14
CA ASP A 460 -1.41 2.77 15.27
C ASP A 460 -0.51 3.46 16.28
N ARG A 461 -0.99 4.60 16.76
CA ARG A 461 -0.32 5.45 17.75
C ARG A 461 -1.30 5.85 18.83
N SER A 462 -2.21 4.95 19.20
CA SER A 462 -3.27 5.26 20.15
C SER A 462 -2.77 5.39 21.60
N ASP A 463 -1.52 5.06 21.88
CA ASP A 463 -0.84 5.29 23.16
C ASP A 463 0.25 6.33 23.17
N ALA A 464 0.68 6.79 21.99
CA ALA A 464 1.65 7.85 21.88
C ALA A 464 1.20 9.06 22.73
N TYR A 465 2.12 9.57 23.56
CA TYR A 465 1.79 10.68 24.45
C TYR A 465 1.73 12.02 23.71
N ASN A 466 2.56 12.15 22.67
CA ASN A 466 2.68 13.33 21.84
C ASN A 466 3.13 12.94 20.42
N LYS A 467 3.17 13.91 19.51
CA LYS A 467 3.47 13.70 18.09
C LYS A 467 4.95 13.46 17.77
N TYR A 468 5.82 13.48 18.77
CA TYR A 468 7.25 13.19 18.65
C TYR A 468 7.62 11.87 19.35
N ASP A 469 6.61 11.11 19.77
CA ASP A 469 6.84 9.77 20.28
C ASP A 469 7.40 8.91 19.14
N ALA A 470 8.38 8.07 19.45
CA ALA A 470 9.01 7.18 18.47
C ALA A 470 8.24 5.85 18.31
N ASP A 471 7.35 5.56 19.26
CA ASP A 471 6.59 4.31 19.34
C ASP A 471 5.42 4.35 18.34
N ASP A 472 5.52 3.50 17.30
CA ASP A 472 4.47 3.19 16.33
C ASP A 472 4.16 1.69 16.45
N ASP A 473 2.89 1.33 16.63
CA ASP A 473 2.43 -0.06 16.62
C ASP A 473 1.87 -0.46 15.25
N VAL A 474 1.81 -1.76 14.96
CA VAL A 474 1.07 -2.28 13.79
C VAL A 474 -0.16 -3.07 14.26
N LEU A 475 -1.33 -2.64 13.79
CA LEU A 475 -2.62 -3.29 14.07
C LEU A 475 -3.25 -3.84 12.78
N HIS A 476 -4.03 -4.90 12.94
CA HIS A 476 -4.78 -5.56 11.89
C HIS A 476 -6.25 -5.72 12.29
N ALA A 477 -7.16 -5.75 11.32
CA ALA A 477 -8.56 -6.11 11.52
C ALA A 477 -9.03 -7.09 10.45
N VAL A 478 -9.84 -8.08 10.86
CA VAL A 478 -10.53 -9.02 9.98
C VAL A 478 -12.05 -8.85 10.08
N ILE A 479 -12.69 -8.64 8.93
CA ILE A 479 -14.11 -8.29 8.85
C ILE A 479 -14.81 -9.25 7.89
N PRO A 480 -15.92 -9.91 8.27
CA PRO A 480 -16.69 -10.71 7.34
C PRO A 480 -17.23 -9.87 6.15
N MET A 481 -17.17 -10.43 4.95
CA MET A 481 -17.61 -9.75 3.73
C MET A 481 -19.13 -9.44 3.74
N PRO A 482 -19.54 -8.23 3.29
CA PRO A 482 -20.92 -7.74 3.34
C PRO A 482 -21.84 -8.14 2.16
#